data_AF-A0A0D9NH85-F1
#
_entry.id   AF-A0A0D9NH85-F1
#
_cell.length_a   1.000
_cell.length_b   1.000
_cell.length_c   1.000
_cell.angle_alpha   90.00
_cell.angle_beta   90.00
_cell.angle_gamma   90.00
#
_symmetry.space_group_name_H-M   'P 1'
#
loop_
_entity.id
_entity.type
_entity.pdbx_description
1 polymer ?
#
loop_
_entity_poly.entity_id
_entity_poly.type
_entity_poly.pdbx_seq_one_letter_code
_entity_poly.pdbx_strand_id
1 'polypeptide(L)'
;MYTTKTHRGYSRVPSACGQRQNNCPGKPKPQRSPRISQPVELIQDSYDCVVIGSGYGGGIAASRMARTGQSVCVLERGQERWPGEYPVCLKQVFDEFHTTGSSIVRPFGRGKPTGMYHIVAGQGQSALLFQV
;
A
#
# COMPACT_ATOMS: atom_id res chain seq x y z
N MET A 1 -15.31 20.48 16.09
CA MET A 1 -14.55 21.09 17.20
C MET A 1 -14.30 19.98 18.22
N TYR A 2 -13.13 19.33 18.18
CA TYR A 2 -12.68 18.42 19.21
C TYR A 2 -11.20 18.70 19.45
N THR A 3 -10.89 19.03 20.69
CA THR A 3 -9.56 19.35 21.22
C THR A 3 -9.08 18.17 22.04
N THR A 4 -7.84 17.72 21.83
CA THR A 4 -7.16 16.85 22.79
C THR A 4 -5.72 17.33 22.99
N LYS A 5 -5.40 17.51 24.27
CA LYS A 5 -4.23 18.15 24.84
C LYS A 5 -2.90 17.51 24.42
N THR A 6 -1.95 18.38 24.11
CA THR A 6 -0.52 18.14 24.01
C THR A 6 0.05 17.75 25.38
N HIS A 7 0.76 16.62 25.47
CA HIS A 7 1.64 16.33 26.59
C HIS A 7 3.08 16.17 26.06
N ARG A 8 3.94 17.11 26.48
CA ARG A 8 5.40 17.02 26.34
C ARG A 8 5.91 15.87 27.21
N GLY A 9 6.78 15.06 26.62
CA GLY A 9 7.54 14.02 27.32
C GLY A 9 8.61 13.47 26.39
N TYR A 10 9.74 14.19 26.26
CA TYR A 10 10.91 13.70 25.55
C TYR A 10 11.67 12.74 26.48
N SER A 11 11.43 11.44 26.33
CA SER A 11 12.18 10.40 27.05
C SER A 11 13.43 10.02 26.25
N ARG A 12 14.56 10.02 26.97
CA ARG A 12 15.92 9.75 26.49
C ARG A 12 16.00 8.50 25.61
N VAL A 13 16.69 8.65 24.47
CA VAL A 13 17.10 7.53 23.62
C VAL A 13 18.23 6.77 24.34
N PRO A 14 18.09 5.47 24.65
CA PRO A 14 19.24 4.68 25.08
C PRO A 14 20.09 4.38 23.84
N SER A 15 21.32 4.87 23.85
CA SER A 15 22.37 4.48 22.92
C SER A 15 22.73 3.01 23.19
N ALA A 16 22.17 2.09 22.41
CA ALA A 16 22.57 0.69 22.41
C ALA A 16 23.03 0.30 21.01
N CYS A 17 24.31 0.58 20.75
CA CYS A 17 25.10 -0.23 19.83
C CYS A 17 25.16 -1.64 20.42
N GLY A 18 24.42 -2.61 19.84
CA GLY A 18 24.48 -3.99 20.28
C GLY A 18 23.30 -4.86 19.85
N GLN A 19 23.63 -5.90 19.08
CA GLN A 19 22.83 -7.07 18.68
C GLN A 19 22.01 -6.97 17.38
N ARG A 20 22.65 -7.43 16.30
CA ARG A 20 22.09 -7.67 14.97
C ARG A 20 21.11 -8.85 15.03
N GLN A 21 19.86 -8.56 15.38
CA GLN A 21 18.77 -9.54 15.31
C GLN A 21 18.43 -9.77 13.83
N ASN A 22 18.85 -10.92 13.28
CA ASN A 22 18.52 -11.37 11.93
C ASN A 22 17.04 -11.79 11.76
N ASN A 23 16.15 -11.35 12.66
CA ASN A 23 14.77 -11.79 12.66
C ASN A 23 13.87 -10.66 12.16
N CYS A 24 13.14 -10.91 11.08
CA CYS A 24 12.11 -10.00 10.63
C CYS A 24 11.07 -9.86 11.75
N PRO A 25 10.75 -8.65 12.23
CA PRO A 25 9.70 -8.48 13.21
C PRO A 25 8.40 -9.05 12.63
N GLY A 26 7.67 -9.82 13.44
CA GLY A 26 6.35 -10.31 13.06
C GLY A 26 5.47 -9.13 12.63
N LYS A 27 4.61 -9.34 11.63
CA LYS A 27 3.71 -8.27 11.15
C LYS A 27 3.01 -7.63 12.38
N PRO A 28 3.05 -6.30 12.54
CA PRO A 28 2.37 -5.64 13.65
C PRO A 28 0.92 -6.12 13.72
N LYS A 29 0.40 -6.38 14.92
CA LYS A 29 -1.02 -6.68 15.08
C LYS A 29 -1.82 -5.54 14.43
N PRO A 30 -2.81 -5.85 13.58
CA PRO A 30 -3.55 -4.82 12.86
C PRO A 30 -4.11 -3.81 13.86
N GLN A 31 -3.70 -2.55 13.70
CA GLN A 31 -4.29 -1.43 14.43
C GLN A 31 -5.79 -1.40 14.10
N ARG A 32 -6.64 -1.11 15.08
CA ARG A 32 -8.12 -1.07 14.93
C ARG A 32 -8.54 0.14 14.08
N SER A 33 -8.22 0.12 12.81
CA SER A 33 -8.75 1.05 11.82
C SER A 33 -9.75 0.28 10.94
N PRO A 34 -11.00 0.76 10.80
CA PRO A 34 -11.98 0.11 9.94
C PRO A 34 -11.48 0.15 8.50
N ARG A 35 -11.55 -0.99 7.79
CA ARG A 35 -11.21 -1.05 6.38
C ARG A 35 -12.20 -0.22 5.58
N ILE A 36 -11.70 0.58 4.65
CA ILE A 36 -12.54 1.36 3.73
C ILE A 36 -12.86 0.59 2.44
N SER A 37 -12.00 -0.35 2.05
CA SER A 37 -12.23 -1.20 0.89
C SER A 37 -13.43 -2.12 1.13
N GLN A 38 -14.26 -2.25 0.10
CA GLN A 38 -15.34 -3.22 0.03
C GLN A 38 -14.96 -4.31 -0.96
N PRO A 39 -15.41 -5.55 -0.74
CA PRO A 39 -15.20 -6.62 -1.68
C PRO A 39 -15.97 -6.34 -2.98
N VAL A 40 -15.47 -6.87 -4.11
CA VAL A 40 -15.96 -6.51 -5.46
C VAL A 40 -17.43 -6.86 -5.67
N GLU A 41 -17.94 -7.83 -4.92
CA GLU A 41 -19.33 -8.28 -4.96
C GLU A 41 -20.32 -7.21 -4.45
N LEU A 42 -19.84 -6.21 -3.72
CA LEU A 42 -20.66 -5.07 -3.24
C LEU A 42 -20.62 -3.86 -4.19
N ILE A 43 -20.02 -4.00 -5.37
CA ILE A 43 -20.06 -2.95 -6.38
C ILE A 43 -21.51 -2.74 -6.87
N GLN A 44 -21.91 -1.49 -7.02
CA GLN A 44 -23.22 -1.12 -7.55
C GLN A 44 -23.16 -1.02 -9.07
N ASP A 45 -24.31 -1.18 -9.73
CA ASP A 45 -24.43 -1.09 -11.19
C ASP A 45 -24.07 0.31 -11.73
N SER A 46 -24.21 1.36 -10.92
CA SER A 46 -23.96 2.74 -11.32
C SER A 46 -23.46 3.62 -10.18
N TYR A 47 -22.59 4.56 -10.51
CA TYR A 47 -22.12 5.65 -9.65
C TYR A 47 -22.09 6.95 -10.45
N ASP A 48 -22.27 8.08 -9.78
CA ASP A 48 -22.13 9.41 -10.40
C ASP A 48 -20.68 9.68 -10.83
N CYS A 49 -19.71 9.11 -10.11
CA CYS A 49 -18.29 9.22 -10.42
C CYS A 49 -17.54 7.91 -10.11
N VAL A 50 -16.72 7.46 -11.06
CA VAL A 50 -15.77 6.36 -10.86
C VAL A 50 -14.36 6.90 -11.01
N VAL A 51 -13.54 6.71 -9.98
CA VAL A 51 -12.13 7.10 -9.96
C VAL A 51 -11.27 5.85 -10.05
N ILE A 52 -10.42 5.79 -11.08
CA ILE A 52 -9.46 4.70 -11.27
C ILE A 52 -8.11 5.13 -10.71
N GLY A 53 -7.70 4.49 -9.62
CA GLY A 53 -6.47 4.73 -8.88
C GLY A 53 -6.68 5.62 -7.65
N SER A 54 -6.26 5.17 -6.47
CA SER A 54 -6.37 5.94 -5.21
C SER A 54 -5.12 6.78 -4.92
N GLY A 55 -4.26 6.98 -5.92
CA GLY A 55 -3.08 7.83 -5.80
C GLY A 55 -3.43 9.28 -5.46
N TYR A 56 -2.40 10.12 -5.33
CA TYR A 56 -2.54 11.51 -4.88
C TYR A 56 -3.67 12.30 -5.57
N GLY A 57 -3.73 12.25 -6.91
CA GLY A 57 -4.79 12.93 -7.67
C GLY A 57 -6.18 12.30 -7.51
N GLY A 58 -6.25 10.96 -7.56
CA GLY A 58 -7.50 10.22 -7.49
C GLY A 58 -8.19 10.36 -6.14
N GLY A 59 -7.44 10.27 -5.04
CA GLY A 59 -7.99 10.46 -3.69
C GLY A 59 -8.57 11.87 -3.48
N ILE A 60 -7.90 12.90 -3.99
CA ILE A 60 -8.40 14.29 -3.92
C ILE A 60 -9.65 14.47 -4.80
N ALA A 61 -9.65 13.92 -6.01
CA ALA A 61 -10.81 13.95 -6.89
C ALA A 61 -12.02 13.26 -6.25
N ALA A 62 -11.85 12.02 -5.79
CA ALA A 62 -12.90 11.26 -5.11
C ALA A 62 -13.45 11.99 -3.89
N SER A 63 -12.57 12.55 -3.05
CA SER A 63 -12.95 13.32 -1.87
C SER A 63 -13.79 14.55 -2.22
N ARG A 64 -13.43 15.27 -3.29
CA ARG A 64 -14.17 16.46 -3.73
C ARG A 64 -15.56 16.08 -4.27
N MET A 65 -15.66 15.03 -5.07
CA MET A 65 -16.94 14.54 -5.62
C MET A 65 -17.84 13.98 -4.50
N ALA A 66 -17.30 13.24 -3.54
CA ALA A 66 -18.10 12.72 -2.42
C ALA A 66 -18.70 13.86 -1.57
N ARG A 67 -17.97 14.96 -1.40
CA ARG A 67 -18.42 16.14 -0.63
C ARG A 67 -19.51 16.95 -1.31
N THR A 68 -19.73 16.80 -2.62
CA THR A 68 -20.86 17.41 -3.32
C THR A 68 -22.13 16.55 -3.22
N GLY A 69 -22.07 15.41 -2.53
CA GLY A 69 -23.19 14.48 -2.35
C GLY A 69 -23.30 13.44 -3.47
N GLN A 70 -22.33 13.37 -4.39
CA GLN A 70 -22.31 12.37 -5.45
C GLN A 70 -21.90 10.99 -4.92
N SER A 71 -22.48 9.95 -5.51
CA SER A 71 -22.04 8.57 -5.30
C SER A 71 -20.71 8.34 -6.02
N VAL A 72 -19.69 7.89 -5.27
CA VAL A 72 -18.31 7.74 -5.78
C VAL A 72 -17.80 6.33 -5.55
N CYS A 73 -17.26 5.71 -6.59
CA CYS A 73 -16.50 4.47 -6.52
C CYS A 73 -15.02 4.74 -6.79
N VAL A 74 -14.13 4.20 -5.95
CA VAL A 74 -12.68 4.25 -6.19
C VAL A 74 -12.19 2.83 -6.42
N LEU A 75 -11.60 2.60 -7.59
CA LEU A 75 -11.01 1.31 -7.96
C LEU A 75 -9.49 1.41 -7.91
N GLU A 76 -8.85 0.49 -7.18
CA GLU A 76 -7.40 0.44 -7.04
C GLU A 76 -6.92 -1.01 -7.22
N ARG A 77 -5.80 -1.19 -7.93
CA ARG A 77 -5.16 -2.50 -8.12
C ARG A 77 -4.59 -3.04 -6.80
N GLY A 78 -4.15 -2.12 -5.95
CA GLY A 78 -3.43 -2.38 -4.71
C GLY A 78 -4.33 -2.86 -3.59
N GLN A 79 -3.71 -3.47 -2.60
CA GLN A 79 -4.40 -3.78 -1.35
C GLN A 79 -4.40 -2.57 -0.43
N GLU A 80 -5.51 -2.33 0.25
CA GLU A 80 -5.59 -1.33 1.32
C GLU A 80 -4.56 -1.66 2.41
N ARG A 81 -3.70 -0.70 2.74
CA ARG A 81 -2.68 -0.84 3.79
C ARG A 81 -2.76 0.28 4.81
N TRP A 82 -2.80 -0.11 6.07
CA TRP A 82 -2.65 0.83 7.19
C TRP A 82 -1.18 1.06 7.54
N PRO A 83 -0.86 2.20 8.19
CA PRO A 83 0.44 2.40 8.80
C PRO A 83 0.82 1.20 9.68
N GLY A 84 1.98 0.61 9.40
CA GLY A 84 2.47 -0.62 10.05
C GLY A 84 2.25 -1.91 9.26
N GLU A 85 1.43 -1.91 8.20
CA GLU A 85 1.25 -3.09 7.32
C GLU A 85 2.26 -3.13 6.16
N TYR A 86 3.07 -2.08 6.05
CA TYR A 86 4.15 -1.97 5.08
C TYR A 86 5.32 -2.86 5.48
N PRO A 87 6.03 -3.45 4.50
CA PRO A 87 7.18 -4.30 4.76
C PRO A 87 8.31 -3.48 5.39
N VAL A 88 8.82 -3.96 6.52
CA VAL A 88 9.92 -3.32 7.29
C VAL A 88 11.24 -4.10 7.21
N CYS A 89 11.23 -5.27 6.56
CA CYS A 89 12.44 -6.07 6.33
C CYS A 89 12.46 -6.65 4.91
N LEU A 90 13.65 -7.01 4.42
CA LEU A 90 13.85 -7.55 3.07
C LEU A 90 12.98 -8.76 2.76
N LYS A 91 12.79 -9.69 3.70
CA LYS A 91 11.93 -10.86 3.49
C LYS A 91 10.49 -10.45 3.15
N GLN A 92 9.94 -9.50 3.90
CA GLN A 92 8.58 -8.98 3.65
C GLN A 92 8.48 -8.22 2.33
N VAL A 93 9.57 -7.52 1.94
CA VAL A 93 9.66 -6.88 0.61
C VAL A 93 9.62 -7.95 -0.49
N PHE A 94 10.40 -9.04 -0.36
CA PHE A 94 10.39 -10.17 -1.29
C PHE A 94 9.00 -10.82 -1.44
N ASP A 95 8.23 -10.92 -0.37
CA ASP A 95 6.86 -11.45 -0.40
C ASP A 95 5.88 -10.54 -1.18
N GLU A 96 6.19 -9.25 -1.32
CA GLU A 96 5.37 -8.25 -2.01
C GLU A 96 5.89 -7.92 -3.42
N PHE A 97 6.88 -8.67 -3.93
CA PHE A 97 7.37 -8.50 -5.30
C PHE A 97 6.42 -9.12 -6.33
N HIS A 98 6.33 -8.43 -7.45
CA HIS A 98 5.75 -8.85 -8.71
C HIS A 98 6.80 -8.65 -9.81
N THR A 99 6.86 -9.54 -10.79
CA THR A 99 7.78 -9.38 -11.92
C THR A 99 7.07 -9.73 -13.22
N THR A 100 7.19 -8.84 -14.21
CA THR A 100 6.65 -9.03 -15.56
C THR A 100 7.76 -8.76 -16.57
N GLY A 101 7.73 -9.46 -17.71
CA GLY A 101 8.71 -9.29 -18.78
C GLY A 101 9.29 -10.61 -19.26
N SER A 102 10.08 -10.52 -20.33
CA SER A 102 10.75 -11.65 -20.94
C SER A 102 12.26 -11.53 -20.68
N SER A 103 12.73 -12.24 -19.66
CA SER A 103 14.17 -12.42 -19.40
C SER A 103 14.58 -13.82 -19.81
N ILE A 104 15.66 -13.91 -20.61
CA ILE A 104 16.26 -15.15 -21.14
C ILE A 104 16.60 -16.18 -20.04
N VAL A 105 16.76 -15.74 -18.78
CA VAL A 105 17.21 -16.59 -17.66
C VAL A 105 16.05 -17.13 -16.80
N ARG A 106 14.85 -16.52 -16.81
CA ARG A 106 13.67 -17.02 -16.06
C ARG A 106 12.36 -16.56 -16.69
N PRO A 107 11.46 -17.48 -17.13
CA PRO A 107 10.19 -17.10 -17.70
C PRO A 107 9.19 -16.64 -16.61
N PHE A 108 8.45 -15.58 -16.96
CA PHE A 108 7.07 -15.24 -16.60
C PHE A 108 6.60 -15.29 -15.12
N GLY A 109 6.20 -14.11 -14.64
CA GLY A 109 4.98 -13.94 -13.82
C GLY A 109 4.97 -14.61 -12.44
N ARG A 110 6.10 -14.62 -11.71
CA ARG A 110 6.10 -15.02 -10.30
C ARG A 110 6.05 -13.81 -9.39
N GLY A 111 5.07 -13.83 -8.50
CA GLY A 111 4.90 -12.81 -7.47
C GLY A 111 3.44 -12.44 -7.27
N LYS A 112 3.15 -11.68 -6.22
CA LYS A 112 1.80 -11.25 -5.88
C LYS A 112 1.31 -10.24 -6.94
N PRO A 113 0.20 -10.48 -7.67
CA PRO A 113 -0.25 -9.55 -8.72
C PRO A 113 -0.59 -8.15 -8.21
N THR A 114 -1.00 -8.05 -6.94
CA THR A 114 -1.26 -6.80 -6.21
C THR A 114 -0.06 -6.42 -5.32
N GLY A 115 1.13 -6.93 -5.65
CA GLY A 115 2.37 -6.68 -4.92
C GLY A 115 2.78 -5.21 -5.02
N MET A 116 3.43 -4.75 -3.96
CA MET A 116 3.90 -3.37 -3.82
C MET A 116 5.04 -3.01 -4.77
N TYR A 117 5.89 -4.00 -5.09
CA TYR A 117 7.10 -3.78 -5.88
C TYR A 117 6.98 -4.54 -7.19
N HIS A 118 6.98 -3.84 -8.31
CA HIS A 118 6.84 -4.47 -9.62
C HIS A 118 8.07 -4.22 -10.48
N ILE A 119 8.80 -5.28 -10.79
CA ILE A 119 9.91 -5.25 -11.74
C ILE A 119 9.37 -5.55 -13.13
N VAL A 120 9.60 -4.62 -14.06
CA VAL A 120 9.36 -4.81 -15.48
C VAL A 120 10.72 -5.02 -16.15
N ALA A 121 11.00 -6.24 -16.61
CA ALA A 121 12.26 -6.58 -17.28
C ALA A 121 12.08 -6.54 -18.80
N GLY A 122 12.71 -5.56 -19.45
CA GLY A 122 12.72 -5.40 -20.91
C GLY A 122 14.04 -5.78 -21.55
N GLN A 123 14.05 -5.84 -22.88
CA GLN A 123 15.22 -6.18 -23.70
C GLN A 123 16.15 -4.95 -23.84
N GLY A 124 16.78 -4.55 -22.73
CA GLY A 124 17.73 -3.41 -22.68
C GLY A 124 17.36 -2.31 -21.68
N GLN A 125 16.11 -2.29 -21.22
CA GLN A 125 15.65 -1.37 -20.16
C GLN A 125 14.76 -2.11 -19.18
N SER A 126 14.99 -1.87 -17.89
CA SER A 126 14.19 -2.43 -16.81
C SER A 126 13.66 -1.30 -15.93
N ALA A 127 12.42 -1.43 -15.48
CA ALA A 127 11.78 -0.48 -14.57
C ALA A 127 11.41 -1.16 -13.25
N LEU A 128 11.53 -0.41 -12.15
CA LEU A 128 11.01 -0.80 -10.85
C LEU A 128 9.89 0.18 -10.47
N LEU A 129 8.68 -0.34 -10.38
CA LEU A 129 7.47 0.40 -10.03
C LEU A 129 7.14 0.15 -8.57
N PHE A 130 6.77 1.23 -7.88
CA PHE A 130 6.31 1.19 -6.49
C PHE A 130 4.83 1.52 -6.46
N GLN A 131 4.08 0.72 -5.73
CA GLN A 131 2.68 1.01 -5.44
C GLN A 131 2.53 1.34 -3.97
N VAL A 132 1.86 2.45 -3.70
CA VAL A 132 1.57 2.94 -2.35
C VAL A 132 0.25 2.35 -1.87
#